data_AF-A0A6I9TLS3-F1
#
_entry.id   AF-A0A6I9TLS3-F1
#
_cell.length_a   1.000
_cell.length_b   1.000
_cell.length_c   1.000
_cell.angle_alpha   90.00
_cell.angle_beta   90.00
_cell.angle_gamma   90.00
#
_symmetry.space_group_name_H-M   'P 1'
#
loop_
_entity.id
_entity.type
_entity.pdbx_description
1 polymer ?
#
loop_
_entity_poly.entity_id
_entity_poly.type
_entity_poly.pdbx_seq_one_letter_code
_entity_poly.pdbx_strand_id
1 'polypeptide(L)'
;MGCAGSRDKGDESSKKIRKPKAWKHSEPITRAQLMQMREEFWDTAPHYGGRKEIWDALRAAAEADLSLAQAIVDSAGVIVQNPDLTVCYDERGAKYELPKYVLSEPTNLIHDS
;
A
#
# COMPACT_ATOMS: atom_id res chain seq x y z
N MET A 1 16.75 -11.57 45.25
CA MET A 1 16.06 -12.15 44.08
C MET A 1 14.78 -11.38 43.87
N GLY A 2 14.59 -10.76 42.69
CA GLY A 2 13.42 -9.96 42.39
C GLY A 2 13.62 -9.18 41.08
N CYS A 3 13.62 -9.91 39.97
CA CYS A 3 13.66 -9.34 38.63
C CYS A 3 12.32 -8.64 38.33
N ALA A 4 12.32 -7.31 38.24
CA ALA A 4 11.28 -6.58 37.54
C ALA A 4 11.79 -6.29 36.13
N GLY A 5 11.61 -7.25 35.23
CA GLY A 5 11.83 -7.05 33.80
C GLY A 5 10.81 -6.03 33.31
N SER A 6 11.26 -4.80 33.05
CA SER A 6 10.52 -3.85 32.24
C SER A 6 10.15 -4.54 30.93
N ARG A 7 8.84 -4.67 30.70
CA ARG A 7 8.30 -4.96 29.38
C ARG A 7 8.61 -3.77 28.50
N ASP A 8 9.73 -3.85 27.81
CA ASP A 8 9.95 -3.13 26.57
C ASP A 8 8.87 -3.63 25.60
N LYS A 9 7.75 -2.90 25.52
CA LYS A 9 6.84 -2.99 24.36
C LYS A 9 7.44 -2.14 23.24
N GLY A 10 8.66 -2.49 22.85
CA GLY A 10 9.27 -2.01 21.62
C GLY A 10 8.60 -2.72 20.45
N ASP A 11 8.05 -1.93 19.53
CA ASP A 11 8.23 -2.18 18.11
C ASP A 11 7.79 -3.56 17.58
N GLU A 12 6.48 -3.85 17.57
CA GLU A 12 5.98 -5.07 16.91
C GLU A 12 4.69 -4.83 16.13
N SER A 13 4.69 -3.88 15.18
CA SER A 13 3.61 -3.81 14.19
C SER A 13 3.97 -3.27 12.81
N SER A 14 5.19 -2.82 12.56
CA SER A 14 5.64 -2.52 11.19
C SER A 14 5.90 -3.83 10.44
N LYS A 15 4.82 -4.47 9.97
CA LYS A 15 4.91 -5.62 9.06
C LYS A 15 5.73 -5.17 7.86
N LYS A 16 6.88 -5.82 7.63
CA LYS A 16 7.72 -5.54 6.47
C LYS A 16 6.88 -5.61 5.20
N ILE A 17 6.77 -4.50 4.49
CA ILE A 17 6.05 -4.42 3.22
C ILE A 17 6.67 -5.41 2.24
N ARG A 18 5.80 -6.08 1.50
CA ARG A 18 6.16 -7.03 0.44
C ARG A 18 5.36 -6.68 -0.81
N LYS A 19 5.91 -7.03 -1.97
CA LYS A 19 5.12 -6.92 -3.20
C LYS A 19 3.90 -7.83 -3.09
N PRO A 20 2.72 -7.39 -3.57
CA PRO A 20 1.55 -8.25 -3.65
C PRO A 20 1.86 -9.51 -4.45
N LYS A 21 1.16 -10.59 -4.11
CA LYS A 21 1.22 -11.83 -4.92
C LYS A 21 0.82 -11.52 -6.35
N ALA A 22 1.47 -12.20 -7.29
CA ALA A 22 1.11 -12.16 -8.70
C ALA A 22 -0.41 -12.34 -8.85
N TRP A 23 -1.04 -11.41 -9.54
CA TRP A 23 -2.48 -11.38 -9.72
C TRP A 23 -2.81 -11.30 -11.20
N LYS A 24 -4.01 -11.75 -11.55
CA LYS A 24 -4.52 -11.75 -12.91
C LYS A 24 -5.75 -10.85 -12.95
N HIS A 25 -5.79 -9.94 -13.92
CA HIS A 25 -6.99 -9.16 -14.19
C HIS A 25 -8.04 -10.06 -14.88
N SER A 26 -9.33 -9.84 -14.61
CA SER A 26 -10.42 -10.65 -15.19
C SER A 26 -10.36 -10.67 -16.71
N GLU A 27 -10.05 -9.52 -17.30
CA GLU A 27 -9.89 -9.32 -18.73
C GLU A 27 -8.43 -8.97 -19.04
N PRO A 28 -7.90 -9.37 -20.21
CA PRO A 28 -6.55 -8.98 -20.59
C PRO A 28 -6.53 -7.48 -20.91
N ILE A 29 -5.71 -6.73 -20.18
CA ILE A 29 -5.62 -5.27 -20.29
C ILE A 29 -4.25 -4.85 -20.81
N THR A 30 -4.20 -3.75 -21.55
CA THR A 30 -2.93 -3.17 -22.01
C THR A 30 -2.27 -2.34 -20.91
N ARG A 31 -0.97 -2.06 -21.05
CA ARG A 31 -0.26 -1.12 -20.16
C ARG A 31 -0.97 0.24 -20.07
N ALA A 32 -1.46 0.75 -21.19
CA ALA A 32 -2.16 2.03 -21.26
C ALA A 32 -3.49 2.00 -20.49
N GLN A 33 -4.24 0.90 -20.56
CA GLN A 33 -5.46 0.72 -19.76
C GLN A 33 -5.14 0.61 -18.27
N LEU A 34 -4.12 -0.16 -17.90
CA LEU A 34 -3.67 -0.27 -16.51
C LEU A 34 -3.28 1.10 -15.94
N MET A 35 -2.53 1.89 -16.71
CA MET A 35 -2.13 3.23 -16.30
C MET A 35 -3.35 4.15 -16.12
N GLN A 36 -4.30 4.15 -17.04
CA GLN A 36 -5.55 4.91 -16.90
C GLN A 36 -6.33 4.52 -15.64
N MET A 37 -6.49 3.22 -15.37
CA MET A 37 -7.16 2.74 -14.15
C MET A 37 -6.43 3.18 -12.86
N ARG A 38 -5.09 3.23 -12.89
CA ARG A 38 -4.30 3.75 -11.76
C ARG A 38 -4.54 5.23 -11.55
N GLU A 39 -4.50 6.02 -12.61
CA GLU A 39 -4.72 7.46 -12.53
C GLU A 39 -6.13 7.79 -12.03
N GLU A 40 -7.16 7.11 -12.56
CA GLU A 40 -8.55 7.27 -12.10
C GLU A 40 -8.71 6.90 -10.62
N PHE A 41 -8.04 5.82 -10.17
CA PHE A 41 -8.03 5.47 -8.77
C PHE A 41 -7.39 6.56 -7.91
N TRP A 42 -6.21 7.06 -8.28
CA TRP A 42 -5.51 8.08 -7.49
C TRP A 42 -6.21 9.45 -7.50
N ASP A 43 -6.94 9.79 -8.57
CA ASP A 43 -7.75 11.01 -8.65
C ASP A 43 -8.97 10.92 -7.71
N THR A 44 -9.60 9.74 -7.65
CA THR A 44 -10.82 9.55 -6.86
C THR A 44 -10.57 9.10 -5.42
N ALA A 45 -9.44 8.45 -5.11
CA ALA A 45 -9.12 7.89 -3.79
C ALA A 45 -9.29 8.88 -2.61
N PRO A 46 -8.83 10.14 -2.68
CA PRO A 46 -9.01 11.12 -1.62
C PRO A 46 -10.47 11.46 -1.30
N HIS A 47 -11.40 11.19 -2.23
CA HIS A 47 -12.84 11.45 -2.06
C HIS A 47 -13.55 10.35 -1.27
N TYR A 48 -12.97 9.14 -1.17
CA TYR A 48 -13.55 8.02 -0.42
C TYR A 48 -13.32 8.10 1.09
N GLY A 49 -12.59 9.10 1.56
CA GLY A 49 -12.32 9.36 2.97
C GLY A 49 -10.83 9.28 3.32
N GLY A 50 -10.53 9.48 4.60
CA GLY A 50 -9.16 9.58 5.09
C GLY A 50 -8.52 10.94 4.82
N ARG A 51 -7.20 11.02 4.97
CA ARG A 51 -6.39 12.23 4.77
C ARG A 51 -5.69 12.16 3.43
N LYS A 52 -5.72 13.25 2.67
CA LYS A 52 -4.99 13.37 1.39
C LYS A 52 -3.50 13.10 1.56
N GLU A 53 -2.90 13.52 2.68
CA GLU A 53 -1.49 13.29 3.00
C GLU A 53 -1.15 11.79 3.09
N ILE A 54 -2.06 10.99 3.64
CA ILE A 54 -1.89 9.53 3.73
C ILE A 54 -2.05 8.90 2.34
N TRP A 55 -3.02 9.35 1.55
CA TRP A 55 -3.16 8.91 0.16
C TRP A 55 -1.92 9.22 -0.68
N ASP A 56 -1.33 10.40 -0.51
CA ASP A 56 -0.10 10.82 -1.19
C ASP A 56 1.09 9.94 -0.77
N ALA A 57 1.24 9.68 0.53
CA ALA A 57 2.24 8.76 1.05
C ALA A 57 2.06 7.33 0.52
N LEU A 58 0.83 6.81 0.48
CA LEU A 58 0.52 5.49 -0.07
C LEU A 58 0.83 5.40 -1.56
N ARG A 59 0.57 6.47 -2.31
CA ARG A 59 0.94 6.58 -3.73
C ARG A 59 2.45 6.53 -3.91
N ALA A 60 3.17 7.36 -3.18
CA ALA A 60 4.63 7.36 -3.19
C ALA A 60 5.20 5.99 -2.80
N ALA A 61 4.61 5.32 -1.80
CA ALA A 61 5.01 3.99 -1.37
C ALA A 61 4.72 2.91 -2.43
N ALA A 62 3.62 3.03 -3.18
CA ALA A 62 3.27 2.09 -4.26
C ALA A 62 4.21 2.18 -5.47
N GLU A 63 4.75 3.38 -5.74
CA GLU A 63 5.71 3.64 -6.83
C GLU A 63 7.17 3.40 -6.42
N ALA A 64 7.45 3.37 -5.12
CA ALA A 64 8.78 3.18 -4.54
C ALA A 64 9.20 1.71 -4.38
N ASP A 65 10.50 1.49 -4.21
CA ASP A 65 11.04 0.19 -3.79
C ASP A 65 10.64 -0.16 -2.35
N LEU A 66 10.64 -1.45 -2.00
CA LEU A 66 10.17 -1.94 -0.70
C LEU A 66 10.79 -1.22 0.51
N SER A 67 12.09 -0.92 0.45
CA SER A 67 12.78 -0.19 1.53
C SER A 67 12.29 1.25 1.67
N LEU A 68 12.04 1.92 0.56
CA LEU A 68 11.55 3.30 0.56
C LEU A 68 10.05 3.35 0.88
N ALA A 69 9.26 2.43 0.34
CA ALA A 69 7.86 2.25 0.68
C ALA A 69 7.66 2.07 2.20
N GLN A 70 8.52 1.26 2.84
CA GLN A 70 8.54 1.09 4.29
C GLN A 70 8.81 2.42 5.00
N ALA A 71 9.89 3.11 4.62
CA ALA A 71 10.21 4.41 5.21
C ALA A 71 9.06 5.43 5.04
N ILE A 72 8.38 5.43 3.90
CA ILE A 72 7.25 6.32 3.63
C ILE A 72 6.06 6.00 4.55
N VAL A 73 5.65 4.73 4.68
CA VAL A 73 4.51 4.37 5.54
C VAL A 73 4.81 4.62 7.01
N ASP A 74 6.03 4.33 7.47
CA ASP A 74 6.44 4.58 8.86
C ASP A 74 6.48 6.09 9.13
N SER A 75 6.97 6.89 8.18
CA SER A 75 7.00 8.35 8.29
C SER A 75 5.60 8.98 8.30
N ALA A 76 4.66 8.38 7.57
CA ALA A 76 3.28 8.84 7.47
C ALA A 76 2.37 8.34 8.62
N GLY A 77 2.89 7.52 9.54
CA GLY A 77 2.08 6.93 10.61
C GLY A 77 1.05 5.92 10.09
N VAL A 78 1.34 5.27 8.96
CA VAL A 78 0.44 4.29 8.34
C VAL A 78 0.68 2.90 8.92
N ILE A 79 -0.38 2.34 9.48
CA ILE A 79 -0.42 0.99 10.04
C ILE A 79 -0.80 0.02 8.93
N VAL A 80 0.17 -0.77 8.48
CA VAL A 80 -0.02 -1.77 7.41
C VAL A 80 -0.69 -3.03 7.97
N GLN A 81 -1.98 -3.23 7.67
CA GLN A 81 -2.68 -4.46 8.06
C GLN A 81 -2.23 -5.64 7.21
N ASN A 82 -2.16 -5.45 5.89
CA ASN A 82 -1.72 -6.45 4.92
C ASN A 82 -0.33 -6.08 4.42
N PRO A 83 0.69 -6.96 4.52
CA PRO A 83 2.07 -6.64 4.13
C PRO A 83 2.19 -6.25 2.65
N ASP A 84 1.21 -6.60 1.82
CA ASP A 84 1.08 -6.23 0.42
C ASP A 84 0.47 -4.83 0.17
N LEU A 85 0.31 -3.99 1.21
CA LEU A 85 -0.31 -2.65 1.15
C LEU A 85 -1.78 -2.63 0.70
N THR A 86 -2.41 -3.77 0.44
CA THR A 86 -3.82 -3.80 0.00
C THR A 86 -4.79 -3.22 1.02
N VAL A 87 -4.46 -3.31 2.31
CA VAL A 87 -5.23 -2.70 3.39
C VAL A 87 -4.29 -2.05 4.40
N CYS A 88 -4.48 -0.75 4.59
CA CYS A 88 -3.72 0.11 5.49
C CYS A 88 -4.67 0.93 6.37
N TYR A 89 -4.19 1.37 7.52
CA TYR A 89 -4.92 2.25 8.42
C TYR A 89 -4.04 3.45 8.79
N ASP A 90 -4.63 4.59 9.09
CA ASP A 90 -3.91 5.65 9.79
C ASP A 90 -4.07 5.53 11.30
N GLU A 91 -3.30 6.32 12.05
CA GLU A 91 -3.36 6.38 13.52
C GLU A 91 -4.73 6.79 14.08
N ARG A 92 -5.63 7.34 13.24
CA ARG A 92 -6.99 7.74 13.61
C ARG A 92 -8.01 6.65 13.32
N GLY A 93 -7.59 5.53 12.73
CA GLY A 93 -8.44 4.41 12.36
C GLY A 93 -9.15 4.58 11.01
N ALA A 94 -8.75 5.54 10.16
CA ALA A 94 -9.26 5.60 8.80
C ALA A 94 -8.66 4.44 7.98
N LYS A 95 -9.50 3.73 7.22
CA LYS A 95 -9.12 2.58 6.40
C LYS A 95 -8.80 3.04 4.98
N TYR A 96 -7.68 2.56 4.44
CA TYR A 96 -7.22 2.80 3.09
C TYR A 96 -7.09 1.45 2.38
N GLU A 97 -7.81 1.29 1.28
CA GLU A 97 -7.82 0.06 0.49
C GLU A 97 -7.21 0.31 -0.87
N LEU A 98 -6.12 -0.39 -1.16
CA LEU A 98 -5.36 -0.26 -2.40
C LEU A 98 -5.59 -1.49 -3.26
N PRO A 99 -6.22 -1.32 -4.43
CA PRO A 99 -6.39 -2.42 -5.36
C PRO A 99 -5.05 -2.95 -5.87
N LYS A 100 -4.99 -4.25 -6.17
CA LYS A 100 -3.76 -4.90 -6.65
C LYS A 100 -3.21 -4.28 -7.94
N TYR A 101 -4.09 -3.74 -8.80
CA TYR A 101 -3.70 -3.07 -10.03
C TYR A 101 -2.92 -1.78 -9.81
N VAL A 102 -3.14 -1.12 -8.67
CA VAL A 102 -2.38 0.07 -8.27
C VAL A 102 -1.00 -0.32 -7.76
N LEU A 103 -0.92 -1.45 -7.06
CA LEU A 103 0.29 -1.91 -6.38
C LEU A 103 1.23 -2.75 -7.26
N SER A 104 0.71 -3.40 -8.30
CA SER A 104 1.50 -4.28 -9.17
C SER A 104 0.84 -4.49 -10.52
N GLU A 105 1.63 -4.86 -11.52
CA GLU A 105 1.11 -5.21 -12.85
C GLU A 105 0.49 -6.62 -12.85
N PRO A 106 -0.60 -6.84 -13.60
CA PRO A 106 -1.19 -8.16 -13.72
C PRO A 106 -0.32 -9.06 -14.61
N THR A 107 -0.38 -10.37 -14.38
CA THR A 107 0.36 -11.35 -15.19
C THR A 107 -0.16 -11.48 -16.64
N ASN A 108 -1.39 -11.05 -16.90
CA ASN A 108 -2.03 -11.06 -18.21
C ASN A 108 -2.01 -9.68 -18.90
N LEU A 109 -0.96 -8.90 -18.67
CA LEU A 109 -0.76 -7.63 -19.36
C LEU A 109 -0.51 -7.88 -20.86
N ILE A 110 -1.30 -7.24 -21.72
CA ILE A 110 -1.07 -7.26 -23.17
C ILE A 110 -0.03 -6.19 -23.50
N HIS A 111 1.02 -6.58 -24.22
CA HIS A 111 1.93 -5.65 -24.88
C HIS A 111 1.39 -5.38 -26.29
N ASP A 112 0.88 -4.18 -26.54
CA ASP A 112 0.60 -3.73 -27.91
C ASP A 112 1.97 -3.57 -28.59
N SER A 113 2.22 -4.30 -29.68
CA SER A 113 3.48 -4.27 -30.45
C SER A 113 3.45 -3.18 -31.51
#